data_AF-A0A925RMN7-F1
#
_entry.id   AF-A0A925RMN7-F1
#
_cell.length_a   1.000
_cell.length_b   1.000
_cell.length_c   1.000
_cell.angle_alpha   90.00
_cell.angle_beta   90.00
_cell.angle_gamma   90.00
#
_symmetry.space_group_name_H-M   'P 1'
#
loop_
_entity.id
_entity.type
_entity.pdbx_description
1 polymer ?
#
loop_
_entity_poly.entity_id
_entity_poly.type
_entity_poly.pdbx_seq_one_letter_code
_entity_poly.pdbx_strand_id
1 'polypeptide(L)'
;DLAGVLAGFELDEPWWQGYAEAVIARWGATLDGFAFPWTLGVGGNCSMPRALAEQIGLHDERFIGWGLEDNDFHYRLHRAGARTIVLARGLNYHQVHRRGPERSWEWTRNAVHMLDKHDALDVALFLAVCRQQLSLDAANQIALEHAALGDAAQHLVAELLRLTKKQLRFAVATAP
;
A
#
# COMPACT_ATOMS: atom_id res chain seq x y z
N ASP A 1 -10.21 9.57 32.89
CA ASP A 1 -10.96 8.49 32.21
C ASP A 1 -9.98 7.74 31.30
N LEU A 2 -10.42 6.72 30.57
CA LEU A 2 -9.55 5.97 29.65
C LEU A 2 -8.89 6.90 28.61
N ALA A 3 -9.62 7.91 28.12
CA ALA A 3 -9.10 8.87 27.15
C ALA A 3 -7.91 9.67 27.71
N GLY A 4 -8.03 10.17 28.95
CA GLY A 4 -6.93 10.88 29.62
C GLY A 4 -5.71 10.01 29.90
N VAL A 5 -5.89 8.71 30.15
CA VAL A 5 -4.76 7.77 30.29
C VAL A 5 -4.06 7.57 28.94
N LEU A 6 -4.83 7.31 27.88
CA LEU A 6 -4.28 7.07 26.54
C LEU A 6 -3.55 8.29 25.98
N ALA A 7 -4.06 9.50 26.21
CA ALA A 7 -3.40 10.74 25.80
C ALA A 7 -1.99 10.90 26.39
N GLY A 8 -1.72 10.31 27.57
CA GLY A 8 -0.39 10.32 28.19
C GLY A 8 0.61 9.35 27.57
N PHE A 9 0.16 8.44 26.71
CA PHE A 9 0.99 7.43 26.04
C PHE A 9 0.86 7.48 24.51
N GLU A 10 0.24 8.55 23.99
CA GLU A 10 0.09 8.75 22.56
C GLU A 10 1.46 8.95 21.90
N LEU A 11 1.63 8.28 20.76
CA LEU A 11 2.82 8.36 19.92
C LEU A 11 2.36 8.53 18.48
N ASP A 12 3.14 9.24 17.69
CA ASP A 12 2.93 9.30 16.25
C ASP A 12 3.07 7.88 15.66
N GLU A 13 2.13 7.47 14.81
CA GLU A 13 2.19 6.25 14.02
C GLU A 13 2.68 6.63 12.62
N PRO A 14 3.98 6.52 12.31
CA PRO A 14 4.56 7.22 11.15
C PRO A 14 3.87 6.97 9.81
N TRP A 15 3.27 5.78 9.63
CA TRP A 15 2.46 5.48 8.45
C TRP A 15 1.13 6.26 8.42
N TRP A 16 0.42 6.36 9.54
CA TRP A 16 -0.85 7.06 9.62
C TRP A 16 -0.67 8.56 9.35
N GLN A 17 0.15 9.24 10.16
CA GLN A 17 0.40 10.67 10.01
C GLN A 17 1.15 10.99 8.69
N GLY A 18 2.10 10.13 8.30
CA GLY A 18 2.96 10.38 7.14
C GLY A 18 2.32 10.04 5.78
N TYR A 19 1.33 9.14 5.75
CA TYR A 19 0.71 8.69 4.51
C TYR A 19 -0.82 8.75 4.55
N ALA A 20 -1.46 8.11 5.53
CA ALA A 20 -2.91 7.98 5.54
C ALA A 20 -3.62 9.34 5.65
N GLU A 21 -3.19 10.19 6.58
CA GLU A 21 -3.76 11.54 6.77
C GLU A 21 -3.55 12.40 5.53
N ALA A 22 -2.38 12.33 4.90
CA ALA A 22 -2.10 13.08 3.67
C ALA A 22 -3.03 12.66 2.51
N VAL A 23 -3.32 11.36 2.39
CA VAL A 23 -4.30 10.86 1.41
C VAL A 23 -5.70 11.36 1.76
N ILE A 24 -6.15 11.19 3.00
CA ILE A 24 -7.50 11.56 3.43
C ILE A 24 -7.72 13.08 3.30
N ALA A 25 -6.73 13.89 3.65
CA ALA A 25 -6.81 15.34 3.54
C ALA A 25 -7.01 15.82 2.09
N ARG A 26 -6.52 15.05 1.12
CA ARG A 26 -6.47 15.45 -0.29
C ARG A 26 -7.61 14.87 -1.13
N TRP A 27 -8.02 13.64 -0.86
CA TRP A 27 -9.08 12.95 -1.61
C TRP A 27 -10.34 12.63 -0.77
N GLY A 28 -10.36 13.02 0.50
CA GLY A 28 -11.48 12.80 1.40
C GLY A 28 -11.66 11.33 1.78
N ALA A 29 -12.73 11.06 2.54
CA ALA A 29 -13.03 9.74 3.07
C ALA A 29 -13.41 8.70 2.00
N THR A 30 -13.91 9.13 0.84
CA THR A 30 -14.32 8.26 -0.27
C THR A 30 -13.19 8.01 -1.27
N LEU A 31 -12.09 8.76 -1.16
CA LEU A 31 -10.89 8.62 -2.00
C LEU A 31 -11.19 8.82 -3.51
N ASP A 32 -12.23 9.57 -3.84
CA ASP A 32 -12.62 9.79 -5.22
C ASP A 32 -11.52 10.59 -5.96
N GLY A 33 -11.09 10.10 -7.12
CA GLY A 33 -9.98 10.68 -7.89
C GLY A 33 -8.58 10.26 -7.42
N PHE A 34 -8.48 9.39 -6.41
CA PHE A 34 -7.22 8.74 -6.04
C PHE A 34 -7.08 7.41 -6.79
N ALA A 35 -5.94 7.18 -7.42
CA ALA A 35 -5.67 6.01 -8.26
C ALA A 35 -5.36 4.75 -7.45
N PHE A 36 -4.96 4.88 -6.18
CA PHE A 36 -4.51 3.77 -5.36
C PHE A 36 -5.27 3.64 -4.02
N PRO A 37 -6.62 3.68 -4.00
CA PRO A 37 -7.37 3.70 -2.74
C PRO A 37 -7.16 2.44 -1.88
N TRP A 38 -6.68 1.35 -2.47
CA TRP A 38 -6.30 0.12 -1.78
C TRP A 38 -5.10 0.28 -0.83
N THR A 39 -4.28 1.33 -0.97
CA THR A 39 -3.08 1.53 -0.15
C THR A 39 -3.39 1.95 1.29
N LEU A 40 -4.61 2.44 1.55
CA LEU A 40 -5.10 2.74 2.90
C LEU A 40 -5.66 1.53 3.64
N GLY A 41 -5.81 0.39 2.95
CA GLY A 41 -6.23 -0.85 3.56
C GLY A 41 -5.12 -1.48 4.39
N VAL A 42 -5.32 -1.56 5.71
CA VAL A 42 -4.42 -2.21 6.67
C VAL A 42 -5.21 -3.18 7.56
N GLY A 43 -4.63 -4.34 7.87
CA GLY A 43 -5.30 -5.45 8.56
C GLY A 43 -5.71 -5.13 10.00
N GLY A 44 -5.05 -4.17 10.65
CA GLY A 44 -5.30 -3.82 12.06
C GLY A 44 -6.65 -3.16 12.34
N ASN A 45 -7.26 -2.48 11.36
CA ASN A 45 -8.55 -1.80 11.54
C ASN A 45 -9.31 -1.65 10.22
N CYS A 46 -9.81 -2.77 9.69
CA CYS A 46 -10.63 -2.76 8.49
C CYS A 46 -11.80 -3.74 8.61
N SER A 47 -12.81 -3.54 7.76
CA SER A 47 -13.96 -4.43 7.62
C SER A 47 -14.28 -4.60 6.14
N MET A 48 -14.71 -5.80 5.75
CA MET A 48 -15.02 -6.12 4.37
C MET A 48 -16.06 -7.24 4.29
N PRO A 49 -16.74 -7.42 3.14
CA PRO A 49 -17.61 -8.57 2.93
C PRO A 49 -16.81 -9.87 2.93
N ARG A 50 -17.19 -10.82 3.80
CA ARG A 50 -16.57 -12.15 3.88
C ARG A 50 -16.53 -12.85 2.51
N ALA A 51 -17.66 -12.85 1.80
CA ALA A 51 -17.76 -13.51 0.49
C ALA A 51 -16.73 -12.97 -0.51
N LEU A 52 -16.42 -11.67 -0.46
CA LEU A 52 -15.43 -11.06 -1.33
C LEU A 52 -14.00 -11.44 -0.91
N ALA A 53 -13.72 -11.46 0.40
CA ALA A 53 -12.43 -11.93 0.93
C ALA A 53 -12.16 -13.41 0.55
N GLU A 54 -13.17 -14.26 0.66
CA GLU A 54 -13.09 -15.68 0.24
C GLU A 54 -12.91 -15.79 -1.28
N GLN A 55 -13.64 -15.01 -2.08
CA GLN A 55 -13.53 -14.99 -3.54
C GLN A 55 -12.12 -14.65 -4.01
N ILE A 56 -11.45 -13.67 -3.39
CA ILE A 56 -10.09 -13.29 -3.77
C ILE A 56 -9.02 -14.24 -3.22
N GLY A 57 -9.40 -15.21 -2.37
CA GLY A 57 -8.51 -16.23 -1.82
C GLY A 57 -7.79 -15.86 -0.52
N LEU A 58 -8.35 -14.96 0.31
CA LEU A 58 -7.77 -14.54 1.59
C LEU A 58 -6.34 -13.98 1.45
N HIS A 59 -5.51 -14.04 2.49
CA HIS A 59 -4.12 -13.58 2.42
C HIS A 59 -3.22 -14.55 1.63
N ASP A 60 -2.23 -14.01 0.93
CA ASP A 60 -1.23 -14.80 0.22
C ASP A 60 -0.07 -15.14 1.15
N GLU A 61 0.05 -16.42 1.52
CA GLU A 61 1.07 -16.91 2.48
C GLU A 61 2.51 -16.82 1.95
N ARG A 62 2.72 -16.42 0.69
CA ARG A 62 4.06 -16.18 0.13
C ARG A 62 4.65 -14.83 0.56
N PHE A 63 3.85 -13.94 1.14
CA PHE A 63 4.37 -12.78 1.87
C PHE A 63 4.87 -13.26 3.23
N ILE A 64 6.20 -13.35 3.38
CA ILE A 64 6.84 -13.87 4.58
C ILE A 64 7.48 -12.71 5.35
N GLY A 65 7.49 -12.80 6.68
CA GLY A 65 8.04 -11.74 7.53
C GLY A 65 7.16 -10.49 7.50
N TRP A 66 7.77 -9.32 7.55
CA TRP A 66 7.01 -8.06 7.66
C TRP A 66 6.72 -7.38 6.30
N GLY A 67 5.44 -7.08 6.07
CA GLY A 67 4.98 -6.02 5.18
C GLY A 67 4.46 -6.46 3.81
N LEU A 68 3.57 -5.62 3.26
CA LEU A 68 2.89 -5.71 1.96
C LEU A 68 1.84 -6.81 1.80
N GLU A 69 1.66 -7.69 2.79
CA GLU A 69 0.60 -8.70 2.82
C GLU A 69 -0.80 -8.06 2.87
N ASP A 70 -0.95 -7.01 3.68
CA ASP A 70 -2.19 -6.23 3.77
C ASP A 70 -2.46 -5.48 2.47
N ASN A 71 -1.40 -4.89 1.90
CA ASN A 71 -1.50 -4.13 0.65
C ASN A 71 -1.86 -5.04 -0.53
N ASP A 72 -1.28 -6.23 -0.64
CA ASP A 72 -1.66 -7.22 -1.65
C ASP A 72 -3.13 -7.65 -1.51
N PHE A 73 -3.57 -7.91 -0.28
CA PHE A 73 -4.92 -8.32 0.00
C PHE A 73 -5.94 -7.24 -0.39
N HIS A 74 -5.71 -5.99 0.01
CA HIS A 74 -6.58 -4.86 -0.35
C HIS A 74 -6.47 -4.48 -1.84
N TYR A 75 -5.31 -4.65 -2.46
CA TYR A 75 -5.16 -4.50 -3.91
C TYR A 75 -6.05 -5.52 -4.63
N ARG A 76 -6.04 -6.79 -4.24
CA ARG A 76 -6.92 -7.82 -4.83
C ARG A 76 -8.40 -7.53 -4.59
N LEU A 77 -8.79 -7.03 -3.42
CA LEU A 77 -10.16 -6.57 -3.18
C LEU A 77 -10.55 -5.44 -4.14
N HIS A 78 -9.67 -4.45 -4.31
CA HIS A 78 -9.88 -3.34 -5.24
C HIS A 78 -10.00 -3.81 -6.70
N ARG A 79 -9.12 -4.72 -7.15
CA ARG A 79 -9.20 -5.34 -8.48
C ARG A 79 -10.48 -6.16 -8.66
N ALA A 80 -11.08 -6.67 -7.59
CA ALA A 80 -12.38 -7.34 -7.59
C ALA A 80 -13.58 -6.36 -7.51
N GLY A 81 -13.35 -5.05 -7.58
CA GLY A 81 -14.39 -4.02 -7.60
C GLY A 81 -14.76 -3.44 -6.24
N ALA A 82 -14.02 -3.76 -5.17
CA ALA A 82 -14.24 -3.12 -3.88
C ALA A 82 -13.86 -1.64 -3.91
N ARG A 83 -14.68 -0.81 -3.27
CA ARG A 83 -14.33 0.58 -2.95
C ARG A 83 -13.77 0.64 -1.53
N THR A 84 -12.65 1.33 -1.36
CA THR A 84 -12.12 1.67 -0.04
C THR A 84 -12.83 2.92 0.47
N ILE A 85 -13.29 2.89 1.73
CA ILE A 85 -13.91 4.03 2.39
C ILE A 85 -13.27 4.18 3.77
N VAL A 86 -12.83 5.38 4.11
CA VAL A 86 -12.33 5.71 5.43
C VAL A 86 -13.47 6.14 6.33
N LEU A 87 -13.67 5.45 7.44
CA LEU A 87 -14.70 5.81 8.41
C LEU A 87 -14.13 6.83 9.40
N ALA A 88 -14.54 8.09 9.30
CA ALA A 88 -14.06 9.17 10.17
C ALA A 88 -14.28 8.93 11.68
N ARG A 89 -15.23 8.05 12.03
CA ARG A 89 -15.55 7.65 13.41
C ARG A 89 -14.96 6.29 13.80
N GLY A 90 -14.27 5.61 12.89
CA GLY A 90 -13.59 4.34 13.15
C GLY A 90 -12.29 4.59 13.89
N LEU A 91 -12.33 4.49 15.21
CA LEU A 91 -11.16 4.69 16.06
C LEU A 91 -10.50 3.35 16.39
N ASN A 92 -9.18 3.28 16.26
CA ASN A 92 -8.36 2.14 16.66
C ASN A 92 -7.16 2.63 17.47
N TYR A 93 -6.84 1.90 18.53
CA TYR A 93 -5.63 2.12 19.31
C TYR A 93 -4.65 1.00 19.00
N HIS A 94 -3.52 1.36 18.38
CA HIS A 94 -2.46 0.43 18.06
C HIS A 94 -1.36 0.50 19.13
N GLN A 95 -1.07 -0.62 19.78
CA GLN A 95 0.04 -0.70 20.71
C GLN A 95 1.35 -0.86 19.93
N VAL A 96 2.15 0.20 19.88
CA VAL A 96 3.47 0.16 19.24
C VAL A 96 4.37 -0.83 19.98
N HIS A 97 4.98 -1.73 19.21
CA HIS A 97 5.94 -2.71 19.72
C HIS A 97 7.28 -2.56 18.97
N ARG A 98 8.37 -2.98 19.64
CA ARG A 98 9.69 -3.03 19.00
C ARG A 98 9.62 -3.99 17.81
N ARG A 99 10.33 -3.64 16.75
CA ARG A 99 10.41 -4.37 15.49
C ARG A 99 11.90 -4.45 15.14
N GLY A 100 12.39 -5.59 14.67
CA GLY A 100 13.82 -5.80 14.45
C GLY A 100 14.35 -5.17 13.15
N PRO A 101 15.69 -5.20 12.96
CA PRO A 101 16.35 -4.63 11.77
C PRO A 101 15.98 -5.37 10.48
N GLU A 102 15.49 -6.60 10.57
CA GLU A 102 15.12 -7.46 9.44
C GLU A 102 14.02 -6.87 8.57
N ARG A 103 13.19 -6.00 9.15
CA ARG A 103 12.00 -5.44 8.52
C ARG A 103 12.27 -4.85 7.13
N SER A 104 13.37 -4.13 6.97
CA SER A 104 13.69 -3.44 5.72
C SER A 104 13.94 -4.43 4.56
N TRP A 105 14.67 -5.51 4.83
CA TRP A 105 14.95 -6.52 3.80
C TRP A 105 13.74 -7.42 3.55
N GLU A 106 12.97 -7.76 4.59
CA GLU A 106 11.73 -8.53 4.45
C GLU A 106 10.72 -7.78 3.57
N TRP A 107 10.51 -6.48 3.85
CA TRP A 107 9.65 -5.63 3.05
C TRP A 107 10.14 -5.55 1.60
N THR A 108 11.46 -5.40 1.39
CA THR A 108 12.02 -5.32 0.03
C THR A 108 11.85 -6.63 -0.74
N ARG A 109 12.02 -7.79 -0.10
CA ARG A 109 11.71 -9.10 -0.69
C ARG A 109 10.23 -9.19 -1.07
N ASN A 110 9.34 -8.78 -0.16
CA ASN A 110 7.90 -8.79 -0.38
C ASN A 110 7.49 -7.81 -1.49
N ALA A 111 8.22 -6.70 -1.69
CA ALA A 111 8.01 -5.76 -2.78
C ALA A 111 8.34 -6.37 -4.15
N VAL A 112 9.42 -7.17 -4.24
CA VAL A 112 9.73 -7.95 -5.44
C VAL A 112 8.60 -8.93 -5.74
N HIS A 113 8.15 -9.67 -4.73
CA HIS A 113 7.04 -10.62 -4.86
C HIS A 113 5.75 -9.94 -5.34
N MET A 114 5.36 -8.81 -4.74
CA MET A 114 4.17 -8.05 -5.12
C MET A 114 4.23 -7.56 -6.58
N LEU A 115 5.40 -7.08 -7.03
CA LEU A 115 5.61 -6.66 -8.42
C LEU A 115 5.55 -7.82 -9.41
N ASP A 116 6.15 -8.96 -9.06
CA ASP A 116 6.12 -10.13 -9.92
C ASP A 116 4.73 -10.75 -9.99
N LYS A 117 3.98 -10.72 -8.89
CA LYS A 117 2.60 -11.23 -8.81
C LYS A 117 1.62 -10.43 -9.67
N HIS A 118 1.71 -9.10 -9.63
CA HIS A 118 0.69 -8.23 -10.23
C HIS A 118 1.10 -7.61 -11.56
N ASP A 119 2.41 -7.41 -11.78
CA ASP A 119 2.98 -6.78 -12.97
C ASP A 119 2.23 -5.51 -13.42
N ALA A 120 1.86 -4.68 -12.45
CA ALA A 120 0.95 -3.56 -12.64
C ALA A 120 1.60 -2.23 -12.31
N LEU A 121 1.28 -1.21 -13.13
CA LEU A 121 1.85 0.14 -13.00
C LEU A 121 1.53 0.77 -11.64
N ASP A 122 0.30 0.64 -11.17
CA ASP A 122 -0.15 1.18 -9.88
C ASP A 122 0.64 0.62 -8.69
N VAL A 123 0.93 -0.68 -8.70
CA VAL A 123 1.81 -1.33 -7.71
C VAL A 123 3.21 -0.72 -7.77
N ALA A 124 3.78 -0.54 -8.96
CA ALA A 124 5.11 0.05 -9.12
C ALA A 124 5.19 1.50 -8.63
N LEU A 125 4.17 2.31 -8.94
CA LEU A 125 4.07 3.69 -8.50
C LEU A 125 3.91 3.78 -6.98
N PHE A 126 3.07 2.94 -6.38
CA PHE A 126 2.93 2.86 -4.91
C PHE A 126 4.26 2.51 -4.24
N LEU A 127 4.99 1.52 -4.75
CA LEU A 127 6.29 1.13 -4.20
C LEU A 127 7.33 2.25 -4.35
N ALA A 128 7.30 3.02 -5.45
CA ALA A 128 8.15 4.19 -5.62
C ALA A 128 7.84 5.28 -4.59
N VAL A 129 6.55 5.50 -4.26
CA VAL A 129 6.13 6.42 -3.18
C VAL A 129 6.63 5.94 -1.82
N CYS A 130 6.44 4.66 -1.48
CA CYS A 130 6.93 4.08 -0.23
C CYS A 130 8.45 4.22 -0.05
N ARG A 131 9.20 4.23 -1.17
CA ARG A 131 10.65 4.39 -1.20
C ARG A 131 11.11 5.85 -1.36
N GLN A 132 10.18 6.80 -1.31
CA GLN A 132 10.44 8.25 -1.47
C GLN A 132 11.13 8.60 -2.81
N GLN A 133 10.91 7.78 -3.83
CA GLN A 133 11.43 8.00 -5.19
C GLN A 133 10.48 8.86 -6.03
N LEU A 134 9.22 8.93 -5.62
CA LEU A 134 8.16 9.65 -6.31
C LEU A 134 7.20 10.25 -5.27
N SER A 135 6.69 11.45 -5.51
CA SER A 135 5.65 12.02 -4.66
C SER A 135 4.31 11.32 -4.90
N LEU A 136 3.45 11.32 -3.88
CA LEU A 136 2.11 10.75 -3.97
C LEU A 136 1.28 11.41 -5.10
N ASP A 137 1.40 12.72 -5.27
CA ASP A 137 0.72 13.47 -6.32
C ASP A 137 1.19 13.09 -7.72
N ALA A 138 2.51 13.01 -7.92
CA ALA A 138 3.07 12.62 -9.21
C ALA A 138 2.67 11.17 -9.56
N ALA A 139 2.72 10.26 -8.58
CA ALA A 139 2.26 8.89 -8.74
C ALA A 139 0.78 8.84 -9.14
N ASN A 140 -0.08 9.58 -8.45
CA ASN A 140 -1.51 9.65 -8.76
C ASN A 140 -1.75 10.17 -10.18
N GLN A 141 -1.08 11.27 -10.54
CA GLN A 141 -1.21 11.88 -11.87
C GLN A 141 -0.78 10.91 -12.97
N ILE A 142 0.37 10.25 -12.83
CA ILE A 142 0.87 9.27 -13.82
C ILE A 142 -0.14 8.13 -14.01
N ALA A 143 -0.73 7.61 -12.93
CA ALA A 143 -1.72 6.55 -13.04
C ALA A 143 -3.00 6.98 -13.76
N LEU A 144 -3.49 8.21 -13.49
CA LEU A 144 -4.66 8.76 -14.17
C LEU A 144 -4.38 9.05 -15.66
N GLU A 145 -3.21 9.60 -15.98
CA GLU A 145 -2.78 9.83 -17.36
C GLU A 145 -2.64 8.52 -18.13
N HIS A 146 -2.02 7.50 -17.54
CA HIS A 146 -1.94 6.16 -18.14
C HIS A 146 -3.34 5.58 -18.41
N ALA A 147 -4.26 5.68 -17.46
CA ALA A 147 -5.63 5.21 -17.64
C ALA A 147 -6.35 5.92 -18.81
N ALA A 148 -6.02 7.20 -19.06
CA ALA A 148 -6.57 7.96 -20.19
C ALA A 148 -5.89 7.66 -21.54
N LEU A 149 -4.59 7.35 -21.54
CA LEU A 149 -3.81 7.04 -22.74
C LEU A 149 -4.02 5.60 -23.24
N GLY A 150 -4.40 4.69 -22.35
CA GLY A 150 -4.57 3.26 -22.67
C GLY A 150 -3.29 2.67 -23.25
N ASP A 151 -3.43 1.96 -24.37
CA ASP A 151 -2.34 1.14 -24.92
C ASP A 151 -1.16 1.94 -25.47
N ALA A 152 -1.33 3.24 -25.73
CA ALA A 152 -0.29 4.11 -26.28
C ALA A 152 0.96 4.21 -25.39
N ALA A 153 0.83 3.95 -24.09
CA ALA A 153 1.92 4.02 -23.12
C ALA A 153 2.50 2.65 -22.71
N GLN A 154 2.02 1.53 -23.28
CA GLN A 154 2.38 0.18 -22.83
C GLN A 154 3.88 -0.08 -22.81
N HIS A 155 4.63 0.37 -23.83
CA HIS A 155 6.08 0.15 -23.89
C HIS A 155 6.81 0.87 -22.75
N LEU A 156 6.42 2.11 -22.45
CA LEU A 156 6.98 2.90 -21.35
C LEU A 156 6.68 2.25 -20.00
N VAL A 157 5.46 1.75 -19.82
CA VAL A 157 5.04 1.04 -18.60
C VAL A 157 5.84 -0.26 -18.43
N ALA A 158 5.99 -1.05 -19.50
CA ALA A 158 6.78 -2.28 -19.46
C ALA A 158 8.25 -1.99 -19.09
N GLU A 159 8.84 -0.94 -19.64
CA GLU A 159 10.21 -0.55 -19.31
C GLU A 159 10.36 -0.04 -17.87
N LEU A 160 9.40 0.76 -17.40
CA LEU A 160 9.36 1.20 -16.00
C LEU A 160 9.28 0.00 -15.06
N LEU A 161 8.35 -0.93 -15.29
CA LEU A 161 8.20 -2.16 -14.50
C LEU A 161 9.48 -2.98 -14.49
N ARG A 162 10.11 -3.16 -15.65
CA ARG A 162 11.37 -3.90 -15.79
C ARG A 162 12.48 -3.26 -14.96
N LEU A 163 12.62 -1.93 -15.01
CA LEU A 163 13.64 -1.20 -14.26
C LEU A 163 13.36 -1.22 -12.76
N THR A 164 12.11 -1.04 -12.32
CA THR A 164 11.71 -1.13 -10.91
C THR A 164 11.99 -2.52 -10.33
N LYS A 165 11.61 -3.59 -11.04
CA LYS A 165 11.92 -4.97 -10.64
C LYS A 165 13.43 -5.18 -10.51
N LYS A 166 14.21 -4.71 -11.50
CA LYS A 166 15.68 -4.83 -11.48
C LYS A 166 16.29 -4.10 -10.28
N GLN A 167 15.83 -2.89 -9.99
CA GLN A 167 16.31 -2.10 -8.85
C GLN A 167 16.02 -2.79 -7.51
N LEU A 168 14.81 -3.29 -7.30
CA LEU A 168 14.45 -3.97 -6.05
C LEU A 168 15.18 -5.30 -5.87
N ARG A 169 15.34 -6.08 -6.95
CA ARG A 169 16.13 -7.32 -6.91
C ARG A 169 17.60 -7.07 -6.57
N PHE A 170 18.19 -5.97 -7.06
CA PHE A 170 19.53 -5.58 -6.62
C PHE A 170 19.55 -5.27 -5.11
N ALA A 171 18.58 -4.51 -4.61
CA ALA A 171 18.49 -4.20 -3.18
C ALA A 171 18.38 -5.46 -2.31
N VAL A 172 17.64 -6.48 -2.75
CA VAL A 172 17.57 -7.78 -2.06
C VAL A 172 18.91 -8.52 -2.12
N ALA A 173 19.55 -8.56 -3.29
CA ALA A 173 20.81 -9.28 -3.48
C ALA A 173 21.99 -8.69 -2.70
N THR A 174 21.92 -7.41 -2.36
CA THR A 174 22.94 -6.70 -1.56
C THR A 174 22.57 -6.55 -0.09
N ALA A 175 21.45 -7.14 0.35
CA ALA A 175 21.07 -7.12 1.75
C ALA A 175 22.06 -7.94 2.60
N PRO A 176 22.39 -7.48 3.82
CA PRO A 176 23.34 -8.15 4.72
C PRO A 176 22.84 -9.51 5.22
#